data_AF-A0AA40SYB0-F1
#
_entry.id   AF-A0AA40SYB0-F1
#
_cell.length_a   1.000
_cell.length_b   1.000
_cell.length_c   1.000
_cell.angle_alpha   90.00
_cell.angle_beta   90.00
_cell.angle_gamma   90.00
#
_symmetry.space_group_name_H-M   'P 1'
#
loop_
_entity.id
_entity.type
_entity.pdbx_description
1 polymer ?
#
loop_
_entity_poly.entity_id
_entity_poly.type
_entity_poly.pdbx_seq_one_letter_code
_entity_poly.pdbx_strand_id
1 'polypeptide(L)' 'PLHTLRADIDYSYCTAKTVYGILGIKVWVFKGEIIPGQEETPPPPATRDRDRDREPRRRQQQRRRQQFEDRSNEG' A
#
# COMPACT_ATOMS: atom_id res chain seq x y z
N PRO A 1 -7.68 1.72 -27.52
CA PRO A 1 -7.62 1.39 -28.97
C PRO A 1 -6.39 2.07 -29.60
N LEU A 2 -5.36 1.32 -29.96
CA LEU A 2 -4.03 1.86 -30.34
C LEU A 2 -4.01 2.64 -31.67
N HIS A 3 -5.02 2.45 -32.53
CA HIS A 3 -5.14 3.17 -33.80
C HIS A 3 -5.91 4.49 -33.68
N THR A 4 -6.55 4.76 -32.54
CA THR A 4 -7.36 5.97 -32.36
C THR A 4 -6.47 7.12 -31.89
N LEU A 5 -6.19 8.09 -32.77
CA LEU A 5 -5.33 9.25 -32.45
C LEU A 5 -5.86 10.13 -31.30
N ARG A 6 -7.16 10.06 -31.00
CA ARG A 6 -7.78 10.77 -29.87
C ARG A 6 -7.74 9.99 -28.55
N ALA A 7 -7.19 8.78 -28.56
CA ALA A 7 -7.02 8.02 -27.34
C ALA A 7 -5.96 8.69 -26.46
N ASP A 8 -6.30 8.99 -25.21
CA ASP A 8 -5.30 9.37 -24.22
C ASP A 8 -4.62 8.10 -23.70
N ILE A 9 -3.35 7.92 -24.08
CA ILE A 9 -2.56 6.74 -23.76
C ILE A 9 -1.23 7.19 -23.15
N ASP A 10 -1.02 6.85 -21.89
CA ASP A 10 0.29 6.94 -21.25
C ASP A 10 1.11 5.70 -21.62
N TYR A 11 2.35 5.91 -22.06
CA TYR A 11 3.33 4.86 -22.29
C TYR A 11 4.49 4.98 -21.31
N SER A 12 4.88 3.87 -20.71
CA SER A 12 6.09 3.79 -19.90
C SER A 12 6.88 2.53 -20.21
N TYR A 13 8.20 2.69 -20.26
CA TYR A 13 9.15 1.60 -20.40
C TYR A 13 10.11 1.62 -19.22
N CYS A 14 10.25 0.47 -18.57
CA CYS A 14 11.22 0.28 -17.50
C CYS A 14 11.88 -1.09 -17.60
N THR A 15 12.94 -1.25 -16.82
CA THR A 15 13.74 -2.47 -16.84
C THR A 15 13.90 -2.99 -15.42
N ALA A 16 13.52 -4.24 -15.19
CA ALA A 16 13.68 -4.92 -13.91
C ALA A 16 14.97 -5.74 -13.89
N LYS A 17 15.84 -5.46 -12.91
CA LYS A 17 17.05 -6.26 -12.64
C LYS A 17 16.67 -7.39 -11.68
N THR A 18 16.79 -8.63 -12.12
CA THR A 18 16.48 -9.84 -11.36
C THR A 18 17.73 -10.73 -11.26
N VAL A 19 17.69 -11.74 -10.38
CA VAL A 19 18.79 -12.68 -10.18
C VAL A 19 19.13 -13.45 -11.46
N TYR A 20 18.13 -13.67 -12.33
CA TYR A 20 18.26 -14.36 -13.60
C TYR A 20 18.61 -13.43 -14.78
N GLY A 21 18.73 -12.12 -14.54
CA GLY A 21 19.06 -11.14 -15.57
C GLY A 21 18.09 -9.97 -15.65
N ILE A 22 17.99 -9.38 -16.84
CA ILE A 22 17.31 -8.11 -17.07
C ILE A 22 16.00 -8.35 -17.83
N LEU A 23 14.87 -7.92 -17.27
CA LEU A 23 13.53 -8.01 -17.88
C LEU A 23 13.06 -6.64 -18.34
N GLY A 24 12.70 -6.52 -19.63
CA GLY A 24 12.09 -5.30 -20.16
C GLY A 24 10.58 -5.30 -19.95
N ILE A 25 10.05 -4.24 -19.33
CA ILE A 25 8.63 -4.09 -19.03
C ILE A 25 8.10 -2.89 -19.82
N LYS A 26 7.04 -3.11 -20.60
CA LYS A 26 6.31 -2.07 -21.34
C LYS A 26 4.90 -1.99 -20.81
N VAL A 27 4.45 -0.78 -20.48
CA VAL A 27 3.11 -0.54 -19.95
C VAL A 27 2.43 0.52 -20.81
N TRP A 28 1.18 0.25 -21.16
CA TRP A 28 0.28 1.19 -21.81
C TRP A 28 -0.97 1.35 -20.94
N VAL A 29 -1.29 2.57 -20.54
CA VAL A 29 -2.49 2.89 -19.76
C VAL A 29 -3.41 3.72 -20.64
N PHE A 30 -4.58 3.18 -20.96
CA PHE A 30 -5.63 3.92 -21.69
C PHE A 30 -6.52 4.65 -20.69
N LYS A 31 -6.50 5.99 -20.72
CA LYS A 31 -7.28 6.84 -19.81
C LYS A 31 -8.65 7.26 -20.36
N GLY A 32 -8.88 7.05 -21.66
CA GLY A 32 -10.12 7.42 -22.33
C GLY A 32 -9.86 8.11 -23.66
N GLU A 33 -10.83 8.89 -24.12
CA GLU A 33 -10.71 9.70 -25.32
C GLU A 33 -10.63 11.18 -24.93
N ILE A 34 -9.74 11.93 -25.57
CA ILE A 34 -9.58 13.35 -25.37
C ILE A 34 -10.72 14.05 -26.10
N ILE A 35 -11.81 14.36 -25.40
CA ILE A 35 -12.90 15.18 -25.92
C ILE A 35 -12.59 16.64 -25.56
N PRO A 36 -12.42 17.55 -26.54
CA PRO A 36 -12.16 18.96 -26.25
C PRO A 36 -13.36 19.54 -25.47
N GLY A 37 -13.15 19.86 -24.18
CA GLY A 37 -14.15 20.47 -23.30
C GLY A 37 -14.52 19.69 -22.03
N GLN A 38 -14.01 18.47 -21.81
CA GLN A 38 -14.13 17.77 -20.52
C GLN A 38 -12.78 17.81 -19.79
N GLU A 39 -12.68 18.69 -18.80
CA GLU A 39 -11.61 18.67 -17.79
C GLU A 39 -11.64 17.31 -17.08
N GLU A 40 -10.50 16.61 -17.03
CA GLU A 40 -10.35 15.37 -16.24
C GLU A 40 -10.77 15.65 -14.80
N THR A 41 -11.92 15.13 -14.39
CA THR A 41 -12.32 15.14 -12.99
C THR A 41 -11.29 14.30 -12.23
N PRO A 42 -10.52 14.87 -11.28
CA PRO A 42 -9.51 14.11 -10.57
C PRO A 42 -10.19 12.94 -9.85
N PRO A 43 -9.60 11.73 -9.88
CA PRO A 43 -10.17 10.58 -9.20
C PRO A 43 -10.35 10.92 -7.72
N PRO A 44 -11.44 10.46 -7.07
CA PRO A 44 -11.67 10.70 -5.66
C PRO A 44 -10.45 10.21 -4.87
N PRO A 45 -9.97 10.97 -3.87
CA PRO A 45 -8.78 10.60 -3.13
C PRO A 45 -8.98 9.21 -2.54
N ALA A 46 -8.16 8.24 -2.98
CA ALA A 46 -8.16 6.90 -2.44
C ALA A 46 -8.07 7.01 -0.91
N THR A 47 -9.13 6.59 -0.22
CA THR A 47 -9.17 6.50 1.23
C THR A 47 -8.03 5.59 1.66
N ARG A 48 -6.90 6.19 2.08
CA ARG A 48 -5.81 5.46 2.71
C ARG A 48 -6.38 4.83 3.96
N ASP A 49 -6.49 3.51 3.96
CA ASP A 49 -6.71 2.66 5.13
C ASP A 49 -5.93 3.22 6.32
N ARG A 50 -6.63 3.84 7.26
CA ARG A 50 -5.99 4.54 8.40
C ARG A 50 -6.09 3.78 9.71
N ASP A 51 -6.36 2.47 9.70
CA ASP A 51 -6.64 1.71 10.91
C ASP A 51 -5.97 0.32 10.97
N ARG A 52 -4.72 0.18 10.51
CA ARG A 52 -3.94 -1.06 10.74
C ARG A 52 -2.73 -0.94 11.68
N ASP A 53 -2.53 0.21 12.33
CA ASP A 53 -1.42 0.43 13.27
C ASP A 53 -1.81 0.36 14.76
N ARG A 54 -2.97 -0.22 15.11
CA ARG A 54 -3.37 -0.40 16.52
C ARG A 54 -2.99 -1.77 17.07
N GLU A 55 -1.69 -2.02 17.21
CA GLU A 55 -1.14 -3.13 18.02
C GLU A 55 -0.98 -2.75 19.53
N PRO A 56 -0.85 -3.72 20.46
CA PRO A 56 -1.69 -3.79 21.65
C PRO A 56 -0.98 -3.27 22.91
N ARG A 57 -1.55 -2.24 23.54
CA ARG A 57 -0.94 -1.57 24.71
C ARG A 57 -1.19 -2.19 26.10
N ARG A 58 -1.73 -3.40 26.25
CA ARG A 58 -2.15 -3.86 27.61
C ARG A 58 -1.93 -5.34 27.96
N ARG A 59 -0.76 -5.91 27.66
CA ARG A 59 -0.31 -7.16 28.34
C ARG A 59 0.90 -6.99 29.27
N GLN A 60 1.45 -5.79 29.40
CA GLN A 60 2.57 -5.53 30.32
C GLN A 60 2.14 -5.24 31.77
N GLN A 61 0.84 -5.14 32.07
CA GLN A 61 0.34 -4.91 33.44
C GLN A 61 0.07 -6.19 34.25
N GLN A 62 0.07 -7.38 33.65
CA GLN A 62 -0.14 -8.63 34.41
C GLN A 62 1.14 -9.24 35.00
N ARG A 63 2.33 -8.85 34.56
CA ARG A 63 3.59 -9.36 35.14
C ARG A 63 4.05 -8.63 36.40
N ARG A 64 3.42 -7.51 36.77
CA ARG A 64 3.83 -6.68 37.93
C ARG A 64 2.99 -6.87 39.19
N ARG A 65 1.98 -7.76 39.18
CA ARG A 65 1.13 -8.04 40.36
C ARG A 65 1.35 -9.39 41.04
N GLN A 66 2.23 -10.26 40.53
CA GLN A 66 2.47 -11.58 41.12
C GLN A 66 3.80 -11.70 41.90
N GLN A 67 4.51 -10.61 42.14
CA GLN A 67 5.82 -10.65 42.82
C GLN A 67 5.78 -10.13 44.26
N PHE A 68 4.79 -10.44 45.09
CA PHE A 68 4.94 -10.01 46.50
C PHE A 68 4.38 -10.88 47.63
N GLU A 69 3.61 -11.93 47.40
CA GLU A 69 3.14 -12.75 48.51
C GLU A 69 3.43 -14.21 48.23
N ASP A 70 4.09 -14.88 49.18
CA ASP A 70 4.16 -16.33 49.39
C ASP A 70 5.53 -17.02 49.28
N ARG A 71 6.61 -16.41 49.83
CA ARG A 71 7.82 -17.16 50.23
C ARG A 71 8.31 -16.78 51.63
N SER A 72 7.40 -16.84 52.61
CA SER A 72 7.74 -16.70 54.02
C SER A 72 6.98 -17.74 54.84
N ASN A 73 7.27 -19.01 54.59
CA ASN A 73 7.12 -20.06 55.59
C ASN A 73 8.03 -21.25 55.27
N GLU A 74 9.34 -21.10 55.52
CA GLU A 74 10.23 -22.23 55.77
C GLU A 74 10.45 -22.29 57.29
N GLY A 75 9.86 -23.32 57.90
CA GLY A 75 9.97 -23.70 59.31
C GLY A 75 9.60 -25.16 59.44
#